data_AF-A0A3L7RUP1-F1
#
_entry.id   AF-A0A3L7RUP1-F1
#
_cell.length_a   1.000
_cell.length_b   1.000
_cell.length_c   1.000
_cell.angle_alpha   90.00
_cell.angle_beta   90.00
_cell.angle_gamma   90.00
#
_symmetry.space_group_name_H-M   'P 1'
#
loop_
_entity.id
_entity.type
_entity.pdbx_description
1 polymer ?
#
loop_
_entity_poly.entity_id
_entity_poly.type
_entity_poly.pdbx_seq_one_letter_code
_entity_poly.pdbx_strand_id
1 'polypeptide(L)'
;MNRNKHNRTRTSRLRKRIGFEKLESRELFSASPWHNAALPEDVNFDSVVSPLDPLAVINRINSARYGGLNSTFGEGEVSEFPDVNNDGLVTPLDALSVIDAINANSPFIPPPLVSGEDDSAVNPLEDEHRLKATEVKTLLSRASMATPSKDAIIAIVDRAGQILGVRVEEDVQSAFAGRPQDLVFAIDGAVAKARTAAFFSNSEAPLTSRTIRFISQSTMTQREVESNPNINDINSPLRGPGFVAPIGVGGHFPPEVRNTPLVDLFRIEHQSRDSALHPGPDGIKGFGGDDLTLNRRFNVDPAFVSTAAQDYMKLFPESYGTQSGLLPTAQSRGIATLPGGIPLYRPMIIAGKPTPILIGGVGVFFPGKDGFASFEQSFQHESTRGALGPQTELQRLNAPKVLEAEFIAFFTAGGTSFGPNNRPVTSIGGSAPVVPSITGISGRIDLVGITLEIYGPHPTTASPIAGVDRLIQEGVRLGSGTGANSGLDMQIKPGGTLYQDANIVPEGWLVRPHDSVHDTIKAADVEKVIREGIAQADVTRAAIRLNVLAPPQPTFRPGARTKMVLAVSDSQGDVLGLYRMRDATVFSIDVAVAKSRNTGYYASDRLVDADRIDANNDAIPDVP
;
A
#
# COMPACT_ATOMS: atom_id res chain seq x y z
N MET A 1 -60.42 42.55 44.62
CA MET A 1 -60.85 43.19 43.36
C MET A 1 -59.94 42.72 42.23
N ASN A 2 -60.55 42.34 41.10
CA ASN A 2 -59.98 42.06 39.77
C ASN A 2 -59.15 40.78 39.53
N ARG A 3 -59.90 39.74 39.14
CA ARG A 3 -59.55 38.75 38.10
C ARG A 3 -59.29 39.44 36.75
N ASN A 4 -58.22 39.06 36.05
CA ASN A 4 -58.04 39.10 34.58
C ASN A 4 -56.60 38.67 34.27
N LYS A 5 -56.23 37.95 33.22
CA LYS A 5 -56.89 37.15 32.17
C LYS A 5 -55.73 36.28 31.64
N HIS A 6 -55.96 34.98 31.51
CA HIS A 6 -54.99 34.08 30.88
C HIS A 6 -54.80 34.47 29.41
N ASN A 7 -53.58 34.83 29.02
CA ASN A 7 -53.22 35.00 27.63
C ASN A 7 -52.46 33.75 27.16
N ARG A 8 -53.21 32.81 26.59
CA ARG A 8 -52.68 31.68 25.81
C ARG A 8 -52.05 32.22 24.53
N THR A 9 -50.72 32.19 24.42
CA THR A 9 -50.04 32.38 23.14
C THR A 9 -50.31 31.17 22.25
N ARG A 10 -51.04 31.43 21.16
CA ARG A 10 -51.35 30.48 20.09
C ARG A 10 -50.05 30.02 19.43
N THR A 11 -49.75 28.73 19.55
CA THR A 11 -48.83 28.02 18.68
C THR A 11 -49.33 28.15 17.23
N SER A 12 -48.57 28.84 16.38
CA SER A 12 -48.82 28.79 14.93
C SER A 12 -48.41 27.40 14.45
N ARG A 13 -49.42 26.54 14.25
CA ARG A 13 -49.26 25.32 13.46
C ARG A 13 -48.92 25.77 12.04
N LEU A 14 -47.64 25.85 11.71
CA LEU A 14 -47.18 25.75 10.33
C LEU A 14 -47.62 24.36 9.84
N ARG A 15 -48.78 24.33 9.17
CA ARG A 15 -49.21 23.19 8.36
C ARG A 15 -48.09 22.97 7.34
N LYS A 16 -47.24 21.97 7.56
CA LYS A 16 -46.50 21.34 6.46
C LYS A 16 -47.57 20.96 5.44
N ARG A 17 -47.67 21.71 4.34
CA ARG A 17 -48.31 21.20 3.14
C ARG A 17 -47.53 19.94 2.81
N ILE A 18 -48.19 18.79 2.97
CA ILE A 18 -47.74 17.56 2.35
C ILE A 18 -47.83 17.87 0.86
N GLY A 19 -46.67 18.18 0.26
CA GLY A 19 -46.56 18.16 -1.19
C GLY A 19 -46.79 16.72 -1.58
N PHE A 20 -47.92 16.43 -2.19
CA PHE A 20 -47.99 15.27 -3.06
C PHE A 20 -46.98 15.58 -4.17
N GLU A 21 -45.81 14.96 -4.11
CA GLU A 21 -45.05 14.74 -5.32
C GLU A 21 -46.00 14.06 -6.29
N LYS A 22 -46.12 14.65 -7.47
CA LYS A 22 -46.85 14.03 -8.56
C LYS A 22 -46.11 12.73 -8.82
N LEU A 23 -46.71 11.60 -8.48
CA LEU A 23 -46.21 10.29 -8.90
C LEU A 23 -45.98 10.42 -10.41
N GLU A 24 -44.78 10.10 -10.85
CA GLU A 24 -44.49 9.96 -12.27
C GLU A 24 -45.58 9.09 -12.89
N SER A 25 -46.03 9.52 -14.07
CA SER A 25 -47.05 8.82 -14.84
C SER A 25 -46.66 7.35 -14.93
N ARG A 26 -47.43 6.47 -14.28
CA ARG A 26 -47.36 5.03 -14.56
C ARG A 26 -47.93 4.83 -15.96
N GLU A 27 -47.10 5.02 -16.98
CA GLU A 27 -47.31 4.50 -18.33
C GLU A 27 -47.40 2.98 -18.19
N LEU A 28 -48.64 2.50 -18.25
CA LEU A 28 -48.99 1.09 -18.27
C LEU A 28 -48.50 0.50 -19.60
N PHE A 29 -47.53 -0.41 -19.56
CA PHE A 29 -47.27 -1.45 -20.58
C PHE A 29 -47.68 -1.13 -22.03
N SER A 30 -47.14 -0.06 -22.58
CA SER A 30 -46.94 0.07 -24.03
C SER A 30 -45.43 -0.03 -24.23
N ALA A 31 -44.94 -1.14 -24.77
CA ALA A 31 -43.59 -1.13 -25.33
C ALA A 31 -43.52 0.05 -26.29
N SER A 32 -42.58 0.97 -26.10
CA SER A 32 -42.30 1.98 -27.11
C SER A 32 -42.08 1.20 -28.41
N PRO A 33 -42.79 1.51 -29.51
CA PRO A 33 -42.62 0.77 -30.76
C PRO A 33 -41.18 0.87 -31.30
N TRP A 34 -40.35 1.72 -30.71
CA TRP A 34 -38.96 2.00 -31.08
C TRP A 34 -37.93 1.43 -30.09
N HIS A 35 -38.37 0.65 -29.10
CA HIS A 35 -37.53 -0.01 -28.11
C HIS A 35 -37.70 -1.53 -28.15
N ASN A 36 -36.59 -2.27 -28.20
CA ASN A 36 -36.61 -3.73 -28.13
C ASN A 36 -36.77 -4.19 -26.67
N ALA A 37 -37.99 -4.56 -26.28
CA ALA A 37 -38.28 -5.00 -24.92
C ALA A 37 -37.65 -6.35 -24.54
N ALA A 38 -37.24 -7.17 -25.52
CA ALA A 38 -36.64 -8.49 -25.28
C ALA A 38 -35.12 -8.40 -25.10
N LEU A 39 -34.46 -7.56 -25.89
CA LEU A 39 -33.02 -7.32 -25.83
C LEU A 39 -32.73 -5.88 -26.30
N PRO A 40 -32.70 -4.91 -25.37
CA PRO A 40 -32.59 -3.48 -25.72
C PRO A 40 -31.45 -3.13 -26.68
N GLU A 41 -30.34 -3.86 -26.59
CA GLU A 41 -29.12 -3.59 -27.35
C GLU A 41 -29.10 -4.22 -28.75
N ASP A 42 -30.06 -5.09 -29.06
CA ASP A 42 -30.31 -5.62 -30.40
C ASP A 42 -31.29 -4.68 -31.12
N VAL A 43 -30.71 -3.71 -31.83
CA VAL A 43 -31.41 -2.61 -32.48
C VAL A 43 -32.01 -3.07 -33.79
N ASN A 44 -31.36 -3.98 -34.53
CA ASN A 44 -31.85 -4.45 -35.83
C ASN A 44 -32.77 -5.69 -35.73
N PHE A 45 -32.99 -6.21 -34.52
CA PHE A 45 -33.84 -7.36 -34.18
C PHE A 45 -33.39 -8.68 -34.82
N ASP A 46 -32.08 -8.85 -35.04
CA ASP A 46 -31.51 -10.09 -35.58
C ASP A 46 -31.18 -11.14 -34.49
N SER A 47 -31.54 -10.85 -33.23
CA SER A 47 -31.27 -11.65 -32.03
C SER A 47 -29.80 -11.72 -31.63
N VAL A 48 -28.94 -10.88 -32.19
CA VAL A 48 -27.50 -10.83 -31.91
C VAL A 48 -27.02 -9.39 -31.73
N VAL A 49 -26.58 -9.04 -30.51
CA VAL A 49 -25.93 -7.73 -30.28
C VAL A 49 -24.56 -7.71 -30.98
N SER A 50 -24.46 -6.96 -32.07
CA SER A 50 -23.31 -6.92 -32.98
C SER A 50 -22.89 -5.48 -33.30
N PRO A 51 -21.70 -5.25 -33.89
CA PRO A 51 -21.30 -3.91 -34.32
C PRO A 51 -22.23 -3.22 -35.35
N LEU A 52 -23.24 -3.93 -35.88
CA LEU A 52 -24.27 -3.36 -36.76
C LEU A 52 -25.33 -2.58 -35.97
N ASP A 53 -25.64 -2.98 -34.74
CA ASP A 53 -26.64 -2.33 -33.88
C ASP A 53 -26.31 -0.88 -33.50
N PRO A 54 -25.08 -0.53 -33.04
CA PRO A 54 -24.76 0.88 -32.77
C PRO A 54 -24.64 1.69 -34.07
N LEU A 55 -24.33 1.06 -35.20
CA LEU A 55 -24.28 1.72 -36.50
C LEU A 55 -25.69 2.12 -36.97
N ALA A 56 -26.71 1.31 -36.70
CA ALA A 56 -28.11 1.64 -36.98
C ALA A 56 -28.53 2.90 -36.21
N VAL A 57 -28.20 2.99 -34.92
CA VAL A 57 -28.46 4.19 -34.10
C VAL A 57 -27.70 5.42 -34.64
N ILE A 58 -26.43 5.28 -34.96
CA ILE A 58 -25.60 6.39 -35.50
C ILE A 58 -26.13 6.87 -36.85
N ASN A 59 -26.49 5.96 -37.75
CA ASN A 59 -27.08 6.30 -39.05
C ASN A 59 -28.44 7.00 -38.87
N ARG A 60 -29.22 6.63 -37.85
CA ARG A 60 -30.47 7.29 -37.51
C ARG A 60 -30.24 8.72 -37.00
N ILE A 61 -29.25 8.93 -36.12
CA ILE A 61 -28.86 10.26 -35.63
C ILE A 61 -28.35 11.14 -36.78
N ASN A 62 -27.61 10.55 -37.72
CA ASN A 62 -27.06 11.29 -38.86
C ASN A 62 -28.08 11.59 -39.96
N SER A 63 -29.13 10.78 -40.10
CA SER A 63 -30.20 10.97 -41.09
C SER A 63 -31.36 11.83 -40.58
N ALA A 64 -31.69 11.76 -39.29
CA ALA A 64 -32.67 12.62 -38.63
C ALA A 64 -31.94 13.75 -37.89
N ARG A 65 -32.03 14.99 -38.38
CA ARG A 65 -31.52 16.16 -37.63
C ARG A 65 -32.12 16.15 -36.22
N TYR A 66 -31.28 15.89 -35.21
CA TYR A 66 -31.60 15.86 -33.76
C TYR A 66 -33.02 16.34 -33.41
N GLY A 67 -33.93 15.40 -33.15
CA GLY A 67 -35.32 15.70 -32.80
C GLY A 67 -36.14 14.42 -32.64
N GLY A 68 -37.01 14.39 -31.61
CA GLY A 68 -37.71 13.20 -31.12
C GLY A 68 -38.56 12.43 -32.14
N LEU A 69 -39.01 11.25 -31.73
CA LEU A 69 -39.75 10.25 -32.50
C LEU A 69 -41.11 10.78 -33.00
N ASN A 70 -41.11 11.64 -34.01
CA ASN A 70 -42.33 12.16 -34.64
C ASN A 70 -42.20 12.22 -36.18
N SER A 71 -41.51 11.23 -36.76
CA SER A 71 -41.60 10.94 -38.18
C SER A 71 -42.66 9.88 -38.41
N THR A 72 -43.73 10.29 -39.10
CA THR A 72 -44.80 9.47 -39.68
C THR A 72 -44.25 8.21 -40.35
N PHE A 73 -44.42 7.06 -39.73
CA PHE A 73 -44.29 5.75 -40.38
C PHE A 73 -45.65 5.05 -40.29
N GLY A 74 -46.09 4.50 -41.42
CA GLY A 74 -47.34 3.76 -41.52
C GLY A 74 -47.30 2.51 -40.65
N GLU A 75 -48.47 2.12 -40.16
CA GLU A 75 -48.68 0.88 -39.42
C GLU A 75 -48.12 -0.30 -40.23
N GLY A 76 -47.03 -0.92 -39.77
CA GLY A 76 -46.62 -2.24 -40.28
C GLY A 76 -45.12 -2.59 -40.34
N GLU A 77 -44.19 -1.64 -40.33
CA GLU A 77 -42.75 -1.96 -40.43
C GLU A 77 -41.93 -1.11 -39.46
N VAL A 78 -41.67 -1.62 -38.26
CA VAL A 78 -40.51 -1.21 -37.47
C VAL A 78 -39.45 -2.29 -37.68
N SER A 79 -38.45 -2.00 -38.51
CA SER A 79 -37.31 -2.91 -38.70
C SER A 79 -36.15 -2.62 -37.74
N GLU A 80 -36.20 -1.52 -36.99
CA GLU A 80 -35.11 -1.07 -36.13
C GLU A 80 -35.64 -0.40 -34.86
N PHE A 81 -35.02 -0.68 -33.71
CA PHE A 81 -35.37 -0.19 -32.37
C PHE A 81 -34.29 0.76 -31.81
N PRO A 82 -34.16 1.98 -32.35
CA PRO A 82 -33.00 2.85 -32.08
C PRO A 82 -32.99 3.52 -30.69
N ASP A 83 -34.08 3.43 -29.92
CA ASP A 83 -34.19 3.95 -28.56
C ASP A 83 -33.90 2.83 -27.56
N VAL A 84 -32.64 2.75 -27.13
CA VAL A 84 -32.08 1.62 -26.37
C VAL A 84 -32.33 1.80 -24.88
N ASN A 85 -32.28 3.05 -24.39
CA ASN A 85 -32.52 3.35 -22.98
C ASN A 85 -34.01 3.61 -22.65
N ASN A 86 -34.88 3.57 -23.68
CA ASN A 86 -36.33 3.77 -23.62
C ASN A 86 -36.72 5.14 -23.01
N ASP A 87 -35.94 6.18 -23.31
CA ASP A 87 -36.20 7.55 -22.85
C ASP A 87 -37.07 8.36 -23.83
N GLY A 88 -37.46 7.76 -24.97
CA GLY A 88 -38.28 8.36 -26.01
C GLY A 88 -37.50 9.25 -26.98
N LEU A 89 -36.18 9.31 -26.85
CA LEU A 89 -35.27 10.05 -27.72
C LEU A 89 -34.25 9.08 -28.34
N VAL A 90 -33.75 9.42 -29.53
CA VAL A 90 -32.61 8.71 -30.14
C VAL A 90 -31.40 9.62 -30.07
N THR A 91 -30.46 9.29 -29.22
CA THR A 91 -29.31 10.12 -28.86
C THR A 91 -28.01 9.33 -28.94
N PRO A 92 -26.83 10.00 -28.88
CA PRO A 92 -25.57 9.30 -28.77
C PRO A 92 -25.47 8.36 -27.55
N LEU A 93 -26.32 8.52 -26.54
CA LEU A 93 -26.36 7.65 -25.37
C LEU A 93 -26.93 6.26 -25.70
N ASP A 94 -27.88 6.18 -26.64
CA ASP A 94 -28.43 4.93 -27.13
C ASP A 94 -27.37 4.11 -27.87
N ALA A 95 -26.58 4.77 -28.73
CA ALA A 95 -25.46 4.14 -29.41
C ALA A 95 -24.36 3.70 -28.43
N LEU A 96 -24.08 4.50 -27.40
CA LEU A 96 -23.09 4.16 -26.38
C LEU A 96 -23.50 2.94 -25.56
N SER A 97 -24.79 2.80 -25.24
CA SER A 97 -25.31 1.67 -24.47
C SER A 97 -25.10 0.34 -25.20
N VAL A 98 -25.31 0.33 -26.52
CA VAL A 98 -25.03 -0.83 -27.37
C VAL A 98 -23.53 -1.11 -27.47
N ILE A 99 -22.70 -0.07 -27.65
CA ILE A 99 -21.23 -0.22 -27.71
C ILE A 99 -20.69 -0.79 -26.39
N ASP A 100 -21.20 -0.33 -25.25
CA ASP A 100 -20.80 -0.82 -23.94
C ASP A 100 -21.23 -2.28 -23.74
N ALA A 101 -22.41 -2.68 -24.22
CA ALA A 101 -22.85 -4.08 -24.20
C ALA A 101 -22.02 -4.99 -25.12
N ILE A 102 -21.64 -4.52 -26.31
CA ILE A 102 -20.72 -5.24 -27.21
C ILE A 102 -19.34 -5.36 -26.58
N ASN A 103 -18.84 -4.32 -25.91
CA ASN A 103 -17.56 -4.35 -25.22
C ASN A 103 -17.58 -5.23 -23.97
N ALA A 104 -18.74 -5.38 -23.33
CA ALA A 104 -18.93 -6.27 -22.19
C ALA A 104 -19.04 -7.76 -22.61
N ASN A 105 -19.61 -8.05 -23.79
CA ASN A 105 -19.77 -9.40 -24.33
C ASN A 105 -18.70 -9.83 -25.34
N SER A 106 -17.89 -8.90 -25.85
CA SER A 106 -16.66 -9.25 -26.54
C SER A 106 -15.73 -9.88 -25.51
N PRO A 107 -15.19 -11.09 -25.74
CA PRO A 107 -14.03 -11.52 -24.97
C PRO A 107 -13.05 -10.37 -25.11
N PHE A 108 -12.63 -9.79 -24.00
CA PHE A 108 -11.57 -8.81 -23.99
C PHE A 108 -10.37 -9.49 -24.66
N ILE A 109 -10.21 -9.25 -25.95
CA ILE A 109 -8.96 -9.42 -26.66
C ILE A 109 -8.27 -8.12 -26.29
N PRO A 110 -7.37 -8.11 -25.28
CA PRO A 110 -6.47 -6.98 -25.17
C PRO A 110 -5.87 -6.74 -26.56
N PRO A 111 -5.49 -5.50 -26.92
CA PRO A 111 -4.56 -5.34 -28.03
C PRO A 111 -3.48 -6.42 -27.86
N PRO A 112 -3.09 -7.17 -28.90
CA PRO A 112 -2.15 -8.27 -28.72
C PRO A 112 -1.00 -7.69 -27.92
N LEU A 113 -0.86 -8.16 -26.67
CA LEU A 113 0.46 -8.19 -26.07
C LEU A 113 1.18 -9.10 -27.04
N VAL A 114 1.99 -8.48 -27.89
CA VAL A 114 2.84 -9.19 -28.84
C VAL A 114 3.40 -10.36 -28.05
N SER A 115 3.15 -11.59 -28.51
CA SER A 115 3.66 -12.83 -27.92
C SER A 115 5.18 -12.93 -28.12
N GLY A 116 5.87 -11.85 -27.78
CA GLY A 116 7.18 -11.45 -28.25
C GLY A 116 7.42 -9.95 -28.09
N GLU A 117 6.74 -9.26 -27.17
CA GLU A 117 7.30 -8.00 -26.68
C GLU A 117 8.60 -8.38 -26.00
N ASP A 118 9.68 -7.96 -26.65
CA ASP A 118 11.03 -8.11 -26.20
C ASP A 118 11.17 -7.34 -24.88
N ASP A 119 10.91 -8.03 -23.77
CA ASP A 119 11.13 -7.60 -22.37
C ASP A 119 12.63 -7.25 -22.10
N SER A 120 13.49 -7.26 -23.13
CA SER A 120 14.90 -6.86 -23.05
C SER A 120 15.16 -5.38 -23.38
N ALA A 121 14.16 -4.63 -23.86
CA ALA A 121 14.32 -3.19 -24.03
C ALA A 121 14.20 -2.50 -22.67
N VAL A 122 15.33 -2.14 -22.07
CA VAL A 122 15.40 -1.14 -20.98
C VAL A 122 14.60 0.08 -21.45
N ASN A 123 13.42 0.28 -20.88
CA ASN A 123 12.62 1.45 -21.19
C ASN A 123 13.42 2.67 -20.75
N PRO A 124 13.76 3.64 -21.61
CA PRO A 124 14.51 4.82 -21.18
C PRO A 124 13.81 5.61 -20.07
N LEU A 125 12.48 5.49 -19.96
CA LEU A 125 11.69 6.05 -18.86
C LEU A 125 11.97 5.35 -17.52
N GLU A 126 12.37 4.09 -17.52
CA GLU A 126 12.66 3.33 -16.30
C GLU A 126 13.90 3.83 -15.55
N ASP A 127 14.92 4.31 -16.27
CA ASP A 127 16.10 4.89 -15.62
C ASP A 127 15.82 6.24 -14.96
N GLU A 128 14.82 6.97 -15.47
CA GLU A 128 14.26 8.18 -14.83
C GLU A 128 13.40 7.84 -13.60
N HIS A 129 13.02 6.57 -13.37
CA HIS A 129 12.25 6.13 -12.19
C HIS A 129 13.15 5.76 -10.99
N ARG A 130 14.46 5.62 -11.18
CA ARG A 130 15.38 5.14 -10.13
C ARG A 130 15.90 6.26 -9.25
N LEU A 131 15.87 6.08 -7.93
CA LEU A 131 16.59 6.94 -7.01
C LEU A 131 18.10 6.76 -7.22
N LYS A 132 18.83 7.84 -7.52
CA LYS A 132 20.27 7.79 -7.82
C LYS A 132 21.11 7.93 -6.55
N ALA A 133 22.31 7.36 -6.54
CA ALA A 133 23.26 7.42 -5.42
C ALA A 133 23.57 8.86 -4.95
N THR A 134 23.61 9.82 -5.89
CA THR A 134 23.81 11.25 -5.59
C THR A 134 22.61 11.88 -4.89
N GLU A 135 21.38 11.49 -5.29
CA GLU A 135 20.14 11.91 -4.62
C GLU A 135 20.08 11.31 -3.21
N VAL A 136 20.43 10.04 -3.05
CA VAL A 136 20.51 9.36 -1.73
C VAL A 136 21.42 10.11 -0.77
N LYS A 137 22.65 10.43 -1.20
CA LYS A 137 23.60 11.24 -0.39
C LYS A 137 23.00 12.58 0.03
N THR A 138 22.28 13.23 -0.89
CA THR A 138 21.66 14.54 -0.65
C THR A 138 20.49 14.42 0.32
N LEU A 139 19.65 13.38 0.19
CA LEU A 139 18.54 13.09 1.09
C LEU A 139 19.02 12.78 2.52
N LEU A 140 20.09 11.99 2.70
CA LEU A 140 20.67 11.75 4.02
C LEU A 140 21.14 13.07 4.67
N SER A 141 21.74 13.96 3.87
CA SER A 141 22.17 15.30 4.30
C SER A 141 21.02 16.21 4.63
N ARG A 142 19.96 16.15 3.85
CA ARG A 142 18.72 16.86 4.12
C ARG A 142 18.07 16.40 5.42
N ALA A 143 18.01 15.08 5.65
CA ALA A 143 17.42 14.48 6.84
C ALA A 143 18.15 14.92 8.12
N SER A 144 19.48 14.80 8.13
CA SER A 144 20.29 15.18 9.31
C SER A 144 20.22 16.68 9.63
N MET A 145 19.95 17.53 8.62
CA MET A 145 19.76 18.97 8.83
C MET A 145 18.33 19.38 9.19
N ALA A 146 17.38 18.42 9.25
CA ALA A 146 15.97 18.73 9.49
C ALA A 146 15.70 19.29 10.89
N THR A 147 16.45 18.84 11.89
CA THR A 147 16.37 19.29 13.29
C THR A 147 17.78 19.44 13.90
N PRO A 148 17.97 20.20 15.00
CA PRO A 148 19.27 20.30 15.69
C PRO A 148 19.73 19.03 16.40
N SER A 149 18.85 18.03 16.57
CA SER A 149 19.19 16.72 17.15
C SER A 149 20.26 16.00 16.34
N LYS A 150 21.02 15.15 17.03
CA LYS A 150 22.20 14.45 16.51
C LYS A 150 22.25 12.98 16.95
N ASP A 151 21.11 12.47 17.37
CA ASP A 151 20.91 11.15 17.97
C ASP A 151 20.01 10.23 17.11
N ALA A 152 19.85 10.53 15.81
CA ALA A 152 19.08 9.70 14.88
C ALA A 152 19.95 8.77 14.02
N ILE A 153 19.32 7.70 13.53
CA ILE A 153 19.77 6.92 12.38
C ILE A 153 18.78 7.15 11.25
N ILE A 154 19.29 7.42 10.05
CA ILE A 154 18.51 7.67 8.84
C ILE A 154 18.87 6.60 7.81
N ALA A 155 17.87 5.92 7.25
CA ALA A 155 18.03 4.94 6.19
C ALA A 155 17.16 5.28 4.99
N ILE A 156 17.68 5.04 3.79
CA ILE A 156 16.96 5.17 2.53
C ILE A 156 16.99 3.82 1.83
N VAL A 157 15.82 3.37 1.37
CA VAL A 157 15.67 2.11 0.63
C VAL A 157 14.97 2.36 -0.70
N ASP A 158 15.23 1.52 -1.69
CA ASP A 158 14.45 1.49 -2.92
C ASP A 158 13.08 0.82 -2.73
N ARG A 159 12.31 0.74 -3.82
CA ARG A 159 11.00 0.08 -3.86
C ARG A 159 11.07 -1.42 -3.56
N ALA A 160 12.22 -2.08 -3.79
CA ALA A 160 12.45 -3.49 -3.43
C ALA A 160 12.89 -3.67 -1.97
N GLY A 161 13.10 -2.57 -1.23
CA GLY A 161 13.55 -2.60 0.17
C GLY A 161 15.06 -2.80 0.33
N GLN A 162 15.83 -2.68 -0.76
CA GLN A 162 17.29 -2.71 -0.70
C GLN A 162 17.82 -1.39 -0.14
N ILE A 163 18.82 -1.47 0.75
CA ILE A 163 19.37 -0.31 1.44
C ILE A 163 20.25 0.48 0.48
N LEU A 164 19.90 1.72 0.19
CA LEU A 164 20.62 2.58 -0.75
C LEU A 164 21.62 3.51 -0.10
N GLY A 165 21.43 3.80 1.19
CA GLY A 165 22.31 4.64 1.99
C GLY A 165 21.82 4.70 3.43
N VAL A 166 22.77 4.82 4.36
CA VAL A 166 22.50 4.94 5.81
C VAL A 166 23.39 6.04 6.37
N ARG A 167 22.81 6.89 7.22
CA ARG A 167 23.53 7.84 8.05
C ARG A 167 23.31 7.53 9.52
N VAL A 168 24.39 7.57 10.29
CA VAL A 168 24.36 7.49 11.75
C VAL A 168 24.91 8.79 12.31
N GLU A 169 24.09 9.53 13.06
CA GLU A 169 24.49 10.83 13.62
C GLU A 169 25.50 10.69 14.77
N GLU A 170 26.22 11.78 15.09
CA GLU A 170 27.41 11.74 15.95
C GLU A 170 27.15 11.22 17.38
N ASP A 171 25.98 11.50 17.97
CA ASP A 171 25.66 11.05 19.32
C ASP A 171 25.34 9.54 19.33
N VAL A 172 24.77 9.02 18.24
CA VAL A 172 24.57 7.57 18.07
C VAL A 172 25.92 6.87 17.91
N GLN A 173 26.81 7.39 17.06
CA GLN A 173 28.15 6.81 16.91
C GLN A 173 28.90 6.77 18.25
N SER A 174 28.80 7.85 19.02
CA SER A 174 29.40 7.95 20.35
C SER A 174 28.77 6.94 21.32
N ALA A 175 27.45 6.79 21.30
CA ALA A 175 26.74 5.85 22.17
C ALA A 175 27.09 4.37 21.87
N PHE A 176 27.37 4.03 20.62
CA PHE A 176 27.71 2.67 20.18
C PHE A 176 29.21 2.44 19.97
N ALA A 177 30.08 3.36 20.40
CA ALA A 177 31.52 3.22 20.28
C ALA A 177 31.99 1.90 20.94
N GLY A 178 32.78 1.10 20.21
CA GLY A 178 33.24 -0.22 20.65
C GLY A 178 32.19 -1.34 20.58
N ARG A 179 30.97 -1.08 20.10
CA ARG A 179 29.87 -2.04 20.00
C ARG A 179 29.30 -2.14 18.57
N PRO A 180 30.11 -2.54 17.56
CA PRO A 180 29.70 -2.50 16.16
C PRO A 180 28.52 -3.43 15.81
N GLN A 181 28.37 -4.57 16.50
CA GLN A 181 27.23 -5.48 16.29
C GLN A 181 25.91 -4.88 16.80
N ASP A 182 25.95 -4.18 17.94
CA ASP A 182 24.78 -3.45 18.47
C ASP A 182 24.39 -2.30 17.55
N LEU A 183 25.38 -1.62 16.94
CA LEU A 183 25.13 -0.57 15.95
C LEU A 183 24.45 -1.13 14.69
N VAL A 184 24.88 -2.30 14.21
CA VAL A 184 24.22 -3.00 13.08
C VAL A 184 22.73 -3.25 13.40
N PHE A 185 22.44 -3.77 14.58
CA PHE A 185 21.07 -4.00 15.05
C PHE A 185 20.25 -2.71 15.16
N ALA A 186 20.86 -1.63 15.65
CA ALA A 186 20.23 -0.31 15.75
C ALA A 186 19.90 0.27 14.36
N ILE A 187 20.80 0.12 13.38
CA ILE A 187 20.59 0.57 12.00
C ILE A 187 19.39 -0.12 11.35
N ASP A 188 19.23 -1.43 11.57
CA ASP A 188 18.07 -2.17 11.07
C ASP A 188 16.72 -1.58 11.56
N GLY A 189 16.72 -0.81 12.66
CA GLY A 189 15.54 -0.09 13.13
C GLY A 189 15.07 1.00 12.16
N ALA A 190 16.01 1.79 11.61
CA ALA A 190 15.72 2.79 10.58
C ALA A 190 15.35 2.13 9.25
N VAL A 191 16.04 1.04 8.89
CA VAL A 191 15.75 0.26 7.67
C VAL A 191 14.32 -0.29 7.72
N ALA A 192 13.88 -0.83 8.86
CA ALA A 192 12.51 -1.36 9.01
C ALA A 192 11.44 -0.28 8.76
N LYS A 193 11.66 0.96 9.24
CA LYS A 193 10.77 2.09 8.95
C LYS A 193 10.77 2.49 7.48
N ALA A 194 11.95 2.56 6.87
CA ALA A 194 12.09 2.87 5.44
C ALA A 194 11.36 1.82 4.58
N ARG A 195 11.50 0.54 4.94
CA ARG A 195 10.82 -0.59 4.30
C ARG A 195 9.32 -0.55 4.44
N THR A 196 8.77 -0.17 5.59
CA THR A 196 7.31 -0.03 5.73
C THR A 196 6.77 0.95 4.68
N ALA A 197 7.39 2.12 4.55
CA ALA A 197 6.99 3.07 3.53
C ALA A 197 7.17 2.49 2.11
N ALA A 198 8.34 1.91 1.84
CA ALA A 198 8.69 1.40 0.52
C ALA A 198 7.91 0.16 0.11
N PHE A 199 7.33 -0.64 1.02
CA PHE A 199 6.59 -1.85 0.68
C PHE A 199 5.09 -1.62 0.56
N PHE A 200 4.51 -0.89 1.52
CA PHE A 200 3.06 -0.75 1.62
C PHE A 200 2.52 0.43 0.81
N SER A 201 3.30 1.49 0.58
CA SER A 201 2.82 2.63 -0.20
C SER A 201 2.58 2.27 -1.67
N ASN A 202 1.83 3.14 -2.36
CA ASN A 202 1.63 3.12 -3.80
C ASN A 202 1.60 4.57 -4.35
N SER A 203 1.58 4.71 -5.67
CA SER A 203 1.61 5.99 -6.39
C SER A 203 0.28 6.75 -6.33
N GLU A 204 -0.77 6.11 -5.82
CA GLU A 204 -2.10 6.69 -5.63
C GLU A 204 -2.41 6.99 -4.15
N ALA A 205 -1.64 6.47 -3.21
CA ALA A 205 -1.82 6.67 -1.77
C ALA A 205 -0.51 6.43 -0.99
N PRO A 206 -0.04 7.43 -0.22
CA PRO A 206 1.05 7.20 0.72
C PRO A 206 0.56 6.42 1.94
N LEU A 207 1.21 5.28 2.20
CA LEU A 207 1.07 4.51 3.43
C LEU A 207 2.37 4.61 4.22
N THR A 208 2.36 5.44 5.26
CA THR A 208 3.47 5.59 6.20
C THR A 208 3.43 4.49 7.26
N SER A 209 4.53 4.30 7.98
CA SER A 209 4.57 3.45 9.19
C SER A 209 3.45 3.76 10.21
N ARG A 210 3.04 5.03 10.35
CA ARG A 210 1.87 5.44 11.14
C ARG A 210 0.57 4.85 10.59
N THR A 211 0.34 4.96 9.29
CA THR A 211 -0.87 4.41 8.67
C THR A 211 -0.93 2.89 8.80
N ILE A 212 0.22 2.22 8.64
CA ILE A 212 0.31 0.78 8.85
C ILE A 212 -0.03 0.45 10.30
N ARG A 213 0.41 1.23 11.29
CA ARG A 213 -0.05 1.03 12.68
C ARG A 213 -1.56 1.16 12.85
N PHE A 214 -2.20 2.13 12.22
CA PHE A 214 -3.66 2.26 12.35
C PHE A 214 -4.39 1.01 11.85
N ILE A 215 -3.87 0.37 10.78
CA ILE A 215 -4.42 -0.86 10.21
C ILE A 215 -3.76 -2.14 10.74
N SER A 216 -2.83 -2.03 11.69
CA SER A 216 -2.18 -3.13 12.41
C SER A 216 -2.21 -2.88 13.92
N GLN A 217 -3.18 -3.50 14.57
CA GLN A 217 -3.42 -3.35 16.01
C GLN A 217 -3.04 -4.65 16.70
N SER A 218 -1.86 -5.17 16.36
CA SER A 218 -1.24 -6.31 17.02
C SER A 218 -0.87 -5.93 18.46
N THR A 219 -1.06 -6.87 19.39
CA THR A 219 -0.47 -6.78 20.73
C THR A 219 1.04 -6.96 20.61
N MET A 220 1.80 -5.98 21.07
CA MET A 220 3.25 -5.96 21.06
C MET A 220 3.77 -5.97 22.50
N THR A 221 4.49 -7.01 22.87
CA THR A 221 5.07 -7.10 24.22
C THR A 221 6.38 -6.31 24.31
N GLN A 222 6.72 -5.85 25.51
CA GLN A 222 8.04 -5.26 25.76
C GLN A 222 9.16 -6.23 25.37
N ARG A 223 8.99 -7.53 25.64
CA ARG A 223 9.97 -8.57 25.31
C ARG A 223 10.25 -8.65 23.81
N GLU A 224 9.24 -8.55 22.96
CA GLU A 224 9.43 -8.60 21.51
C GLU A 224 10.14 -7.36 20.98
N VAL A 225 9.93 -6.20 21.59
CA VAL A 225 10.60 -4.93 21.23
C VAL A 225 12.04 -4.88 21.77
N GLU A 226 12.26 -5.34 23.00
CA GLU A 226 13.54 -5.38 23.71
C GLU A 226 14.23 -6.74 23.54
N SER A 227 14.32 -7.20 22.30
CA SER A 227 15.02 -8.43 21.92
C SER A 227 15.87 -8.23 20.68
N ASN A 228 16.86 -9.09 20.49
CA ASN A 228 17.79 -9.01 19.35
C ASN A 228 17.78 -10.33 18.57
N PRO A 229 17.46 -10.31 17.26
CA PRO A 229 17.37 -11.52 16.46
C PRO A 229 18.75 -12.09 16.09
N ASN A 230 19.83 -11.34 16.32
CA ASN A 230 21.21 -11.75 16.03
C ASN A 230 21.85 -12.58 17.15
N ILE A 231 21.14 -12.80 18.27
CA ILE A 231 21.64 -13.62 19.37
C ILE A 231 21.60 -15.09 18.95
N ASN A 232 22.76 -15.74 19.00
CA ASN A 232 22.95 -17.14 18.59
C ASN A 232 22.70 -18.16 19.70
N ASP A 233 22.60 -17.72 20.96
CA ASP A 233 22.18 -18.59 22.06
C ASP A 233 20.67 -18.83 21.99
N ILE A 234 20.31 -20.07 21.62
CA ILE A 234 18.92 -20.53 21.50
C ILE A 234 18.11 -20.38 22.79
N ASN A 235 18.78 -20.43 23.95
CA ASN A 235 18.14 -20.34 25.26
C ASN A 235 18.13 -18.90 25.82
N SER A 236 18.68 -17.93 25.07
CA SER A 236 18.78 -16.57 25.57
C SER A 236 17.40 -15.93 25.70
N PRO A 237 17.06 -15.39 26.89
CA PRO A 237 15.79 -14.68 27.07
C PRO A 237 15.71 -13.38 26.26
N LEU A 238 16.86 -12.85 25.84
CA LEU A 238 17.03 -11.64 25.05
C LEU A 238 16.91 -11.90 23.53
N ARG A 239 16.87 -13.16 23.10
CA ARG A 239 16.65 -13.51 21.71
C ARG A 239 15.18 -13.31 21.34
N GLY A 240 14.95 -12.68 20.20
CA GLY A 240 13.61 -12.39 19.70
C GLY A 240 13.64 -11.45 18.51
N PRO A 241 12.47 -11.01 18.02
CA PRO A 241 12.37 -10.32 16.74
C PRO A 241 12.90 -8.88 16.75
N GLY A 242 13.01 -8.23 17.92
CA GLY A 242 13.41 -6.84 18.05
C GLY A 242 12.50 -5.88 17.28
N PHE A 243 11.19 -5.97 17.45
CA PHE A 243 10.26 -5.18 16.63
C PHE A 243 10.46 -3.67 16.77
N VAL A 244 10.22 -2.95 15.67
CA VAL A 244 10.12 -1.48 15.65
C VAL A 244 8.64 -1.11 15.67
N ALA A 245 8.01 -1.32 16.82
CA ALA A 245 6.58 -1.19 17.00
C ALA A 245 6.26 -0.55 18.37
N PRO A 246 5.10 0.12 18.51
CA PRO A 246 4.66 0.57 19.82
C PRO A 246 4.32 -0.65 20.70
N ILE A 247 4.92 -0.72 21.88
CA ILE A 247 4.55 -1.69 22.92
C ILE A 247 3.09 -1.45 23.30
N GLY A 248 2.31 -2.47 23.59
CA GLY A 248 0.94 -2.29 24.04
C GLY A 248 0.02 -3.45 23.71
N VAL A 249 -1.15 -3.44 24.33
CA VAL A 249 -2.23 -4.35 24.00
C VAL A 249 -2.91 -3.84 22.74
N GLY A 250 -2.96 -4.67 21.71
CA GLY A 250 -3.67 -4.41 20.48
C GLY A 250 -5.15 -4.71 20.60
N GLY A 251 -5.80 -5.13 19.52
CA GLY A 251 -7.16 -5.67 19.61
C GLY A 251 -8.30 -4.77 19.14
N HIS A 252 -8.05 -3.51 18.80
CA HIS A 252 -9.11 -2.53 18.66
C HIS A 252 -8.98 -1.68 17.39
N PHE A 253 -9.97 -1.77 16.50
CA PHE A 253 -10.13 -0.86 15.37
C PHE A 253 -11.47 -0.13 15.36
N PRO A 254 -11.49 1.21 15.42
CA PRO A 254 -10.33 2.09 15.46
C PRO A 254 -9.54 1.99 16.79
N PRO A 255 -8.25 2.38 16.79
CA PRO A 255 -7.41 2.30 17.98
C PRO A 255 -8.05 2.99 19.19
N GLU A 256 -7.83 2.42 20.37
CA GLU A 256 -8.30 2.95 21.66
C GLU A 256 -9.84 3.01 21.84
N VAL A 257 -10.63 2.47 20.91
CA VAL A 257 -12.07 2.28 21.09
C VAL A 257 -12.35 0.88 21.62
N ARG A 258 -12.86 0.79 22.85
CA ARG A 258 -13.17 -0.49 23.52
C ARG A 258 -14.19 -1.30 22.73
N ASN A 259 -14.07 -2.64 22.80
CA ASN A 259 -15.01 -3.61 22.22
C ASN A 259 -15.17 -3.51 20.70
N THR A 260 -14.09 -3.20 20.00
CA THR A 260 -14.03 -3.22 18.53
C THR A 260 -13.26 -4.45 18.06
N PRO A 261 -13.52 -4.96 16.84
CA PRO A 261 -12.76 -6.09 16.30
C PRO A 261 -11.29 -5.72 16.06
N LEU A 262 -10.46 -6.75 15.92
CA LEU A 262 -9.11 -6.63 15.37
C LEU A 262 -9.17 -6.15 13.91
N VAL A 263 -8.13 -5.44 13.47
CA VAL A 263 -7.88 -5.05 12.07
C VAL A 263 -7.38 -6.19 11.20
N ASP A 264 -7.49 -5.96 9.88
CA ASP A 264 -7.09 -6.85 8.79
C ASP A 264 -5.61 -7.28 8.78
N LEU A 265 -4.67 -6.50 9.34
CA LEU A 265 -3.22 -6.82 9.33
C LEU A 265 -2.69 -7.28 10.70
N PHE A 266 -3.29 -8.33 11.26
CA PHE A 266 -2.81 -8.95 12.50
C PHE A 266 -1.39 -9.53 12.34
N ARG A 267 -0.50 -9.22 13.29
CA ARG A 267 0.92 -9.67 13.35
C ARG A 267 1.75 -9.34 12.11
N ILE A 268 1.43 -8.25 11.41
CA ILE A 268 2.17 -7.80 10.23
C ILE A 268 3.65 -7.53 10.51
N GLU A 269 4.00 -7.22 11.77
CA GLU A 269 5.38 -6.96 12.22
C GLU A 269 6.35 -8.13 11.98
N HIS A 270 5.83 -9.35 11.80
CA HIS A 270 6.63 -10.53 11.48
C HIS A 270 7.04 -10.62 9.99
N GLN A 271 6.50 -9.80 9.11
CA GLN A 271 6.73 -9.91 7.66
C GLN A 271 8.03 -9.25 7.17
N SER A 272 8.41 -9.60 5.94
CA SER A 272 9.56 -9.03 5.20
C SER A 272 10.91 -9.18 5.90
N ARG A 273 11.09 -10.31 6.60
CA ARG A 273 12.33 -10.66 7.32
C ARG A 273 13.20 -11.67 6.56
N ASP A 274 12.81 -11.98 5.33
CA ASP A 274 13.45 -12.98 4.47
C ASP A 274 14.89 -12.58 4.12
N SER A 275 15.72 -13.59 3.87
CA SER A 275 17.12 -13.45 3.56
C SER A 275 17.56 -14.58 2.63
N ALA A 276 18.59 -14.31 1.82
CA ALA A 276 19.26 -15.33 1.02
C ALA A 276 19.86 -16.42 1.90
N LEU A 277 20.23 -16.13 3.15
CA LEU A 277 20.63 -17.14 4.12
C LEU A 277 19.42 -17.48 5.00
N HIS A 278 18.77 -18.62 4.73
CA HIS A 278 17.68 -19.12 5.55
C HIS A 278 18.26 -19.78 6.81
N PRO A 279 17.73 -19.46 8.00
CA PRO A 279 18.30 -19.90 9.28
C PRO A 279 17.97 -21.35 9.67
N GLY A 280 17.75 -22.23 8.68
CA GLY A 280 17.36 -23.63 8.92
C GLY A 280 16.11 -23.85 9.81
N PRO A 281 15.88 -25.10 10.23
CA PRO A 281 14.87 -25.46 11.23
C PRO A 281 15.08 -24.86 12.64
N ASP A 282 16.32 -24.56 13.04
CA ASP A 282 16.57 -23.98 14.37
C ASP A 282 16.19 -22.49 14.47
N GLY A 283 16.06 -21.80 13.33
CA GLY A 283 15.67 -20.40 13.22
C GLY A 283 16.78 -19.42 13.59
N ILE A 284 18.04 -19.86 13.68
CA ILE A 284 19.21 -19.09 14.10
C ILE A 284 20.31 -19.14 13.04
N LYS A 285 20.56 -18.00 12.40
CA LYS A 285 21.66 -17.89 11.43
C LYS A 285 23.02 -18.13 12.09
N GLY A 286 23.83 -18.97 11.48
CA GLY A 286 25.20 -19.27 11.91
C GLY A 286 25.29 -20.17 13.14
N PHE A 287 24.19 -20.80 13.54
CA PHE A 287 24.14 -21.86 14.55
C PHE A 287 23.73 -23.18 13.89
N GLY A 288 23.93 -24.31 14.58
CA GLY A 288 23.40 -25.62 14.14
C GLY A 288 24.02 -26.28 12.89
N GLY A 289 24.60 -25.50 11.96
CA GLY A 289 25.06 -25.98 10.65
C GLY A 289 23.93 -26.33 9.68
N ASP A 290 22.69 -25.89 9.96
CA ASP A 290 21.48 -26.15 9.20
C ASP A 290 21.04 -24.97 8.30
N ASP A 291 21.81 -23.88 8.30
CA ASP A 291 21.63 -22.73 7.41
C ASP A 291 21.59 -23.14 5.93
N LEU A 292 20.60 -22.62 5.19
CA LEU A 292 20.41 -22.90 3.77
C LEU A 292 20.60 -21.62 2.95
N THR A 293 21.46 -21.68 1.93
CA THR A 293 21.61 -20.56 0.98
C THR A 293 20.58 -20.68 -0.14
N LEU A 294 19.70 -19.68 -0.22
CA LEU A 294 18.69 -19.51 -1.25
C LEU A 294 19.26 -18.62 -2.35
N ASN A 295 19.34 -19.17 -3.57
CA ASN A 295 19.84 -18.42 -4.72
C ASN A 295 18.82 -17.41 -5.26
N ARG A 296 17.52 -17.67 -5.03
CA ARG A 296 16.39 -16.91 -5.57
C ARG A 296 15.18 -17.04 -4.66
N ARG A 297 14.26 -16.10 -4.78
CA ARG A 297 12.96 -16.11 -4.12
C ARG A 297 12.07 -17.20 -4.71
N PHE A 298 11.21 -17.76 -3.86
CA PHE A 298 10.13 -18.67 -4.22
C PHE A 298 10.55 -19.99 -4.90
N ASN A 299 11.83 -20.32 -5.03
CA ASN A 299 12.30 -21.56 -5.67
C ASN A 299 11.71 -21.81 -7.08
N VAL A 300 11.59 -20.75 -7.88
CA VAL A 300 11.04 -20.84 -9.26
C VAL A 300 12.14 -21.24 -10.24
N ASP A 301 11.80 -22.09 -11.21
CA ASP A 301 12.71 -22.42 -12.32
C ASP A 301 13.11 -21.13 -13.08
N PRO A 302 14.41 -20.80 -13.14
CA PRO A 302 14.96 -19.68 -13.90
C PRO A 302 14.45 -19.56 -15.34
N ALA A 303 14.11 -20.68 -15.99
CA ALA A 303 13.62 -20.71 -17.35
C ALA A 303 12.28 -19.98 -17.51
N PHE A 304 11.45 -19.93 -16.47
CA PHE A 304 10.13 -19.28 -16.53
C PHE A 304 10.12 -17.85 -15.96
N VAL A 305 11.16 -17.45 -15.23
CA VAL A 305 11.31 -16.05 -14.77
C VAL A 305 11.53 -15.12 -15.98
N SER A 306 10.77 -14.03 -16.08
CA SER A 306 10.92 -13.05 -17.16
C SER A 306 12.26 -12.34 -17.08
N THR A 307 12.78 -11.84 -18.22
CA THR A 307 14.06 -11.14 -18.29
C THR A 307 14.11 -9.96 -17.31
N ALA A 308 13.04 -9.15 -17.28
CA ALA A 308 12.91 -8.01 -16.36
C ALA A 308 12.91 -8.42 -14.87
N ALA A 309 12.51 -9.64 -14.54
CA ALA A 309 12.42 -10.13 -13.16
C ALA A 309 13.63 -10.95 -12.69
N GLN A 310 14.55 -11.34 -13.57
CA GLN A 310 15.69 -12.22 -13.22
C GLN A 310 16.52 -11.69 -12.06
N ASP A 311 16.82 -10.39 -12.04
CA ASP A 311 17.62 -9.79 -10.97
C ASP A 311 16.78 -9.52 -9.71
N TYR A 312 15.53 -9.07 -9.89
CA TYR A 312 14.62 -8.88 -8.76
C TYR A 312 14.39 -10.16 -7.95
N MET A 313 14.30 -11.31 -8.62
CA MET A 313 14.14 -12.61 -7.96
C MET A 313 15.35 -13.03 -7.11
N LYS A 314 16.48 -12.35 -7.22
CA LYS A 314 17.67 -12.56 -6.37
C LYS A 314 17.75 -11.55 -5.21
N LEU A 315 16.87 -10.54 -5.17
CA LEU A 315 16.90 -9.49 -4.17
C LEU A 315 16.06 -9.89 -2.96
N PHE A 316 16.70 -9.99 -1.80
CA PHE A 316 16.06 -10.23 -0.51
C PHE A 316 16.05 -8.94 0.32
N PRO A 317 15.07 -8.74 1.22
CA PRO A 317 15.05 -7.63 2.17
C PRO A 317 16.06 -7.87 3.31
N GLU A 318 17.34 -7.95 2.95
CA GLU A 318 18.45 -8.30 3.85
C GLU A 318 18.55 -7.38 5.06
N SER A 319 19.08 -7.88 6.18
CA SER A 319 19.50 -6.99 7.26
C SER A 319 20.60 -6.04 6.78
N TYR A 320 20.77 -4.91 7.46
CA TYR A 320 21.91 -4.03 7.21
C TYR A 320 23.24 -4.78 7.38
N GLY A 321 23.35 -5.63 8.41
CA GLY A 321 24.56 -6.43 8.66
C GLY A 321 24.91 -7.35 7.50
N THR A 322 23.92 -8.04 6.94
CA THR A 322 24.11 -8.95 5.80
C THR A 322 24.41 -8.17 4.52
N GLN A 323 23.64 -7.12 4.20
CA GLN A 323 23.85 -6.35 2.97
C GLN A 323 25.21 -5.63 2.96
N SER A 324 25.61 -5.04 4.09
CA SER A 324 26.90 -4.33 4.23
C SER A 324 28.11 -5.27 4.30
N GLY A 325 27.90 -6.54 4.66
CA GLY A 325 28.94 -7.50 4.97
C GLY A 325 29.59 -7.32 6.35
N LEU A 326 29.08 -6.41 7.19
CA LEU A 326 29.63 -6.15 8.53
C LEU A 326 29.21 -7.19 9.57
N LEU A 327 28.05 -7.82 9.38
CA LEU A 327 27.56 -8.94 10.18
C LEU A 327 26.74 -9.88 9.29
N PRO A 328 27.37 -10.79 8.53
CA PRO A 328 26.70 -11.61 7.52
C PRO A 328 25.53 -12.46 8.05
N THR A 329 25.60 -12.88 9.32
CA THR A 329 24.56 -13.65 10.02
C THR A 329 23.46 -12.78 10.62
N ALA A 330 23.45 -11.46 10.39
CA ALA A 330 22.41 -10.60 10.91
C ALA A 330 21.03 -10.92 10.29
N GLN A 331 19.99 -10.82 11.10
CA GLN A 331 18.60 -11.02 10.71
C GLN A 331 17.88 -9.68 10.59
N SER A 332 17.10 -9.55 9.51
CA SER A 332 16.32 -8.35 9.24
C SER A 332 15.27 -8.13 10.34
N ARG A 333 15.09 -6.87 10.77
CA ARG A 333 13.98 -6.49 11.66
C ARG A 333 12.64 -6.38 10.93
N GLY A 334 12.63 -6.58 9.61
CA GLY A 334 11.43 -6.60 8.77
C GLY A 334 10.91 -5.20 8.49
N ILE A 335 9.68 -4.96 8.93
CA ILE A 335 8.97 -3.68 8.82
C ILE A 335 8.74 -3.08 10.22
N ALA A 336 8.47 -1.78 10.25
CA ALA A 336 8.12 -1.04 11.46
C ALA A 336 6.66 -0.57 11.45
N THR A 337 6.00 -0.59 12.60
CA THR A 337 4.71 0.08 12.85
C THR A 337 4.87 1.28 13.77
N LEU A 338 6.08 1.59 14.24
CA LEU A 338 6.36 2.88 14.90
C LEU A 338 6.58 3.98 13.83
N PRO A 339 5.97 5.19 13.96
CA PRO A 339 6.11 6.28 13.00
C PRO A 339 7.57 6.69 12.74
N GLY A 340 7.86 7.21 11.55
CA GLY A 340 9.20 7.58 11.09
C GLY A 340 9.60 7.02 9.73
N GLY A 341 8.77 6.16 9.15
CA GLY A 341 8.86 5.69 7.77
C GLY A 341 7.93 6.45 6.82
N ILE A 342 8.46 7.15 5.81
CA ILE A 342 7.72 7.94 4.81
C ILE A 342 8.14 7.59 3.38
N PRO A 343 7.17 7.43 2.44
CA PRO A 343 7.46 7.13 1.04
C PRO A 343 8.06 8.32 0.29
N LEU A 344 8.93 8.02 -0.68
CA LEU A 344 9.53 8.99 -1.57
C LEU A 344 8.92 8.86 -2.97
N TYR A 345 8.47 9.98 -3.55
CA TYR A 345 7.86 9.99 -4.88
C TYR A 345 8.65 10.84 -5.86
N ARG A 346 8.67 10.41 -7.12
CA ARG A 346 9.16 11.20 -8.25
C ARG A 346 8.00 11.74 -9.08
N PRO A 347 7.89 13.06 -9.29
CA PRO A 347 6.91 13.59 -10.22
C PRO A 347 7.34 13.31 -11.66
N MET A 348 6.40 12.80 -12.46
CA MET A 348 6.61 12.46 -13.86
C MET A 348 5.46 12.92 -14.73
N ILE A 349 5.67 13.02 -16.04
CA ILE A 349 4.60 13.28 -16.99
C ILE A 349 4.22 11.97 -17.68
N ILE A 350 3.07 11.42 -17.31
CA ILE A 350 2.52 10.19 -17.92
C ILE A 350 1.23 10.57 -18.64
N ALA A 351 1.17 10.28 -19.94
CA ALA A 351 0.04 10.67 -20.81
C ALA A 351 -0.35 12.16 -20.67
N GLY A 352 0.65 13.04 -20.56
CA GLY A 352 0.47 14.49 -20.42
C GLY A 352 0.04 14.97 -19.03
N LYS A 353 0.01 14.10 -18.01
CA LYS A 353 -0.40 14.44 -16.64
C LYS A 353 0.74 14.25 -15.63
N PRO A 354 0.96 15.23 -14.73
CA PRO A 354 1.83 15.05 -13.57
C PRO A 354 1.34 13.88 -12.71
N THR A 355 2.18 12.85 -12.58
CA THR A 355 1.91 11.62 -11.86
C THR A 355 3.07 11.36 -10.90
N PRO A 356 2.85 11.26 -9.58
CA PRO A 356 3.89 10.88 -8.64
C PRO A 356 4.11 9.37 -8.73
N ILE A 357 5.34 8.93 -8.94
CA ILE A 357 5.72 7.52 -8.95
C ILE A 357 6.47 7.20 -7.67
N LEU A 358 6.07 6.15 -6.96
CA LEU A 358 6.75 5.69 -5.76
C LEU A 358 8.11 5.09 -6.12
N ILE A 359 9.20 5.67 -5.61
CA ILE A 359 10.59 5.27 -5.93
C ILE A 359 11.34 4.63 -4.76
N GLY A 360 10.80 4.70 -3.55
CA GLY A 360 11.43 4.15 -2.35
C GLY A 360 10.84 4.69 -1.05
N GLY A 361 11.61 4.59 0.03
CA GLY A 361 11.21 5.08 1.34
C GLY A 361 12.39 5.58 2.16
N VAL A 362 12.11 6.55 3.05
CA VAL A 362 13.03 7.01 4.08
C VAL A 362 12.52 6.55 5.44
N GLY A 363 13.44 6.11 6.31
CA GLY A 363 13.17 5.73 7.68
C GLY A 363 14.11 6.45 8.64
N VAL A 364 13.55 7.03 9.69
CA VAL A 364 14.29 7.72 10.75
C VAL A 364 14.01 7.04 12.08
N PHE A 365 15.06 6.71 12.83
CA PHE A 365 14.95 5.98 14.09
C PHE A 365 15.85 6.58 15.17
N PHE A 366 15.33 6.73 16.38
CA PHE A 366 16.11 7.11 17.56
C PHE A 366 16.39 5.86 18.39
N PRO A 367 17.60 5.27 18.28
CA PRO A 367 17.89 3.97 18.88
C PRO A 367 18.11 3.99 20.39
N GLY A 368 18.33 5.16 20.99
CA GLY A 368 18.84 5.25 22.36
C GLY A 368 20.21 4.56 22.48
N LYS A 369 20.51 4.01 23.66
CA LYS A 369 21.80 3.34 23.94
C LYS A 369 21.85 1.87 23.51
N ASP A 370 20.69 1.27 23.28
CA ASP A 370 20.54 -0.19 23.15
C ASP A 370 19.96 -0.60 21.78
N GLY A 371 19.47 0.34 20.96
CA GLY A 371 18.92 0.06 19.64
C GLY A 371 17.44 -0.34 19.64
N PHE A 372 16.79 -0.33 20.81
CA PHE A 372 15.39 -0.73 20.98
C PHE A 372 14.42 0.42 20.75
N ALA A 373 13.25 0.09 20.20
CA ALA A 373 12.20 1.06 19.95
C ALA A 373 11.52 1.56 21.23
N SER A 374 11.79 0.93 22.39
CA SER A 374 11.29 1.38 23.70
C SER A 374 11.80 2.79 24.06
N PHE A 375 13.02 3.14 23.63
CA PHE A 375 13.58 4.49 23.81
C PHE A 375 12.78 5.54 23.02
N GLU A 376 12.61 5.34 21.71
CA GLU A 376 11.95 6.33 20.84
C GLU A 376 10.51 6.60 21.29
N GLN A 377 9.77 5.54 21.63
CA GLN A 377 8.40 5.65 22.11
C GLN A 377 8.28 6.12 23.58
N SER A 378 9.41 6.41 24.23
CA SER A 378 9.48 6.83 25.64
C SER A 378 8.67 5.88 26.54
N PHE A 379 8.89 4.57 26.37
CA PHE A 379 8.14 3.55 27.09
C PHE A 379 8.33 3.72 28.60
N GLN A 380 7.23 3.75 29.34
CA GLN A 380 7.22 3.78 30.80
C GLN A 380 6.28 2.72 31.32
N HIS A 381 6.82 1.79 32.11
CA HIS A 381 6.03 0.77 32.78
C HIS A 381 5.05 1.40 33.77
N GLU A 382 3.87 0.83 33.95
CA GLU A 382 2.84 1.39 34.85
C GLU A 382 3.38 1.65 36.27
N SER A 383 4.21 0.73 36.78
CA SER A 383 4.83 0.87 38.10
C SER A 383 5.72 2.11 38.25
N THR A 384 6.27 2.66 37.15
CA THR A 384 7.11 3.86 37.18
C THR A 384 6.32 5.14 37.00
N ARG A 385 5.01 5.05 36.69
CA ARG A 385 4.14 6.19 36.39
C ARG A 385 3.26 6.63 37.55
N GLY A 386 3.13 5.80 38.59
CA GLY A 386 2.35 6.10 39.79
C GLY A 386 0.92 6.51 39.46
N ALA A 387 0.50 7.69 39.91
CA ALA A 387 -0.86 8.20 39.73
C ALA A 387 -1.26 8.53 38.27
N LEU A 388 -0.31 8.54 37.32
CA LEU A 388 -0.60 8.78 35.91
C LEU A 388 -1.22 7.55 35.21
N GLY A 389 -1.17 6.37 35.85
CA GLY A 389 -1.68 5.11 35.28
C GLY A 389 -0.83 4.55 34.13
N PRO A 390 -1.30 3.49 33.46
CA PRO A 390 -0.62 2.90 32.31
C PRO A 390 -0.43 3.90 31.17
N GLN A 391 0.69 3.80 30.47
CA GLN A 391 0.87 4.52 29.22
C GLN A 391 -0.08 4.01 28.14
N THR A 392 -0.77 4.95 27.49
CA THR A 392 -1.65 4.61 26.36
C THR A 392 -0.83 4.43 25.10
N GLU A 393 -1.41 3.77 24.11
CA GLU A 393 -0.77 3.62 22.80
C GLU A 393 -0.59 4.98 22.11
N LEU A 394 -1.60 5.86 22.17
CA LEU A 394 -1.53 7.20 21.61
C LEU A 394 -0.41 8.04 22.22
N GLN A 395 -0.11 7.86 23.51
CA GLN A 395 1.03 8.52 24.16
C GLN A 395 2.36 8.04 23.59
N ARG A 396 2.49 6.75 23.26
CA ARG A 396 3.70 6.16 22.68
C ARG A 396 3.86 6.52 21.20
N LEU A 397 2.79 6.45 20.42
CA LEU A 397 2.77 6.82 19.00
C LEU A 397 2.99 8.30 18.72
N ASN A 398 2.85 9.14 19.74
CA ASN A 398 3.08 10.57 19.65
C ASN A 398 4.10 11.05 20.71
N ALA A 399 4.99 10.15 21.15
CA ALA A 399 6.11 10.52 22.01
C ALA A 399 7.05 11.50 21.27
N PRO A 400 7.79 12.36 21.98
CA PRO A 400 8.61 13.41 21.35
C PRO A 400 9.55 12.90 20.26
N LYS A 401 10.29 11.81 20.53
CA LYS A 401 11.22 11.22 19.55
C LYS A 401 10.51 10.51 18.38
N VAL A 402 9.30 10.00 18.58
CA VAL A 402 8.48 9.45 17.48
C VAL A 402 8.01 10.56 16.54
N LEU A 403 7.55 11.69 17.07
CA LEU A 403 7.13 12.83 16.27
C LEU A 403 8.30 13.50 15.56
N GLU A 404 9.44 13.60 16.23
CA GLU A 404 10.68 14.09 15.62
C GLU A 404 11.12 13.17 14.46
N ALA A 405 11.08 11.85 14.64
CA ALA A 405 11.44 10.89 13.59
C ALA A 405 10.52 11.02 12.36
N GLU A 406 9.21 11.08 12.60
CA GLU A 406 8.23 11.29 11.54
C GLU A 406 8.42 12.64 10.84
N PHE A 407 8.73 13.70 11.59
CA PHE A 407 8.98 15.02 11.02
C PHE A 407 10.25 15.05 10.15
N ILE A 408 11.36 14.47 10.62
CA ILE A 408 12.60 14.38 9.85
C ILE A 408 12.36 13.62 8.53
N ALA A 409 11.63 12.49 8.59
CA ALA A 409 11.27 11.73 7.40
C ALA A 409 10.38 12.55 6.43
N PHE A 410 9.41 13.30 6.96
CA PHE A 410 8.50 14.15 6.19
C PHE A 410 9.25 15.32 5.52
N PHE A 411 10.15 15.94 6.26
CA PHE A 411 11.03 17.00 5.81
C PHE A 411 11.96 16.54 4.70
N THR A 412 12.50 15.32 4.83
CA THR A 412 13.37 14.66 3.85
C THR A 412 12.64 14.44 2.52
N ALA A 413 11.37 14.02 2.57
CA ALA A 413 10.51 13.88 1.39
C ALA A 413 10.10 15.23 0.74
N GLY A 414 10.48 16.37 1.33
CA GLY A 414 10.11 17.70 0.84
C GLY A 414 8.72 18.17 1.30
N GLY A 415 8.10 17.47 2.25
CA GLY A 415 6.70 17.66 2.62
C GLY A 415 5.77 17.08 1.56
N THR A 416 4.62 17.72 1.33
CA THR A 416 3.67 17.28 0.30
C THR A 416 3.46 18.34 -0.77
N SER A 417 3.57 17.95 -2.04
CA SER A 417 3.33 18.82 -3.20
C SER A 417 2.40 18.21 -4.25
N PHE A 418 1.94 16.98 -4.04
CA PHE A 418 0.89 16.31 -4.84
C PHE A 418 -0.34 16.04 -4.00
N GLY A 419 -1.53 16.27 -4.55
CA GLY A 419 -2.81 16.06 -3.87
C GLY A 419 -3.44 17.33 -3.29
N PRO A 420 -4.58 17.21 -2.58
CA PRO A 420 -5.27 18.34 -1.98
C PRO A 420 -4.55 18.81 -0.71
N ASN A 421 -4.62 20.11 -0.38
CA ASN A 421 -4.05 20.65 0.86
C ASN A 421 -2.55 20.36 1.06
N ASN A 422 -1.75 20.55 -0.01
CA ASN A 422 -0.30 20.42 0.04
C ASN A 422 0.34 21.21 1.20
N ARG A 423 1.41 20.64 1.75
CA ARG A 423 2.22 21.16 2.85
C ARG A 423 3.71 20.99 2.51
N PRO A 424 4.25 21.78 1.56
CA PRO A 424 5.67 21.75 1.28
C PRO A 424 6.46 22.31 2.48
N VAL A 425 7.67 21.82 2.70
CA VAL A 425 8.54 22.29 3.80
C VAL A 425 9.54 23.38 3.38
N THR A 426 9.39 23.96 2.19
CA THR A 426 10.34 24.94 1.64
C THR A 426 10.52 26.18 2.52
N SER A 427 9.46 26.64 3.17
CA SER A 427 9.49 27.81 4.07
C SER A 427 10.18 27.55 5.41
N ILE A 428 10.32 26.29 5.80
CA ILE A 428 10.95 25.86 7.06
C ILE A 428 12.24 25.05 6.81
N GLY A 429 12.73 25.09 5.56
CA GLY A 429 13.85 24.28 5.07
C GLY A 429 15.24 24.74 5.53
N GLY A 430 15.36 25.99 5.96
CA GLY A 430 16.65 26.60 6.33
C GLY A 430 17.70 26.43 5.23
N SER A 431 18.90 25.98 5.60
CA SER A 431 20.01 25.71 4.66
C SER A 431 20.07 24.25 4.20
N ALA A 432 19.11 23.40 4.59
CA ALA A 432 19.12 22.00 4.23
C ALA A 432 19.01 21.81 2.70
N PRO A 433 19.83 20.93 2.09
CA PRO A 433 19.84 20.75 0.65
C PRO A 433 18.49 20.23 0.15
N VAL A 434 18.07 20.66 -1.04
CA VAL A 434 16.79 20.26 -1.67
C VAL A 434 17.07 19.25 -2.78
N VAL A 435 16.19 18.25 -2.92
CA VAL A 435 16.18 17.32 -4.05
C VAL A 435 14.88 17.55 -4.85
N PRO A 436 14.90 18.44 -5.87
CA PRO A 436 13.66 18.86 -6.55
C PRO A 436 12.93 17.74 -7.29
N SER A 437 13.64 16.66 -7.63
CA SER A 437 13.11 15.45 -8.27
C SER A 437 12.34 14.53 -7.32
N ILE A 438 12.19 14.91 -6.03
CA ILE A 438 11.55 14.10 -5.00
C ILE A 438 10.50 14.92 -4.25
N THR A 439 9.36 14.30 -3.99
CA THR A 439 8.21 14.92 -3.32
C THR A 439 7.41 13.91 -2.51
N GLY A 440 6.43 14.41 -1.75
CA GLY A 440 5.42 13.63 -1.05
C GLY A 440 4.00 13.90 -1.56
N ILE A 441 3.11 12.95 -1.30
CA ILE A 441 1.68 13.05 -1.61
C ILE A 441 0.92 13.43 -0.32
N SER A 442 0.02 14.41 -0.40
CA SER A 442 -0.93 14.75 0.65
C SER A 442 -2.16 13.84 0.59
N GLY A 443 -2.81 13.65 1.72
CA GLY A 443 -4.05 12.88 1.76
C GLY A 443 -4.38 12.39 3.15
N ARG A 444 -5.36 11.49 3.18
CA ARG A 444 -5.82 10.73 4.34
C ARG A 444 -6.21 9.32 3.86
N ILE A 445 -6.48 8.40 4.76
CA ILE A 445 -7.05 7.10 4.39
C ILE A 445 -8.47 7.04 4.95
N ASP A 446 -9.44 6.71 4.11
CA ASP A 446 -10.83 6.52 4.52
C ASP A 446 -11.11 5.00 4.57
N LEU A 447 -11.02 4.40 5.76
CA LEU A 447 -11.18 2.95 5.96
C LEU A 447 -12.41 2.65 6.83
N VAL A 448 -13.38 1.93 6.27
CA VAL A 448 -14.64 1.53 6.96
C VAL A 448 -15.35 2.73 7.61
N GLY A 449 -15.35 3.88 6.92
CA GLY A 449 -15.99 5.11 7.41
C GLY A 449 -15.18 5.91 8.44
N ILE A 450 -13.95 5.49 8.75
CA ILE A 450 -13.02 6.21 9.63
C ILE A 450 -11.95 6.89 8.78
N THR A 451 -11.74 8.18 9.04
CA THR A 451 -10.66 8.95 8.44
C THR A 451 -9.40 8.80 9.28
N LEU A 452 -8.31 8.38 8.66
CA LEU A 452 -7.01 8.19 9.30
C LEU A 452 -6.00 9.18 8.71
N GLU A 453 -5.20 9.81 9.58
CA GLU A 453 -4.12 10.70 9.17
C GLU A 453 -2.98 9.91 8.55
N ILE A 454 -2.36 10.46 7.50
CA ILE A 454 -1.16 9.87 6.90
C ILE A 454 0.10 10.35 7.65
N TYR A 455 0.09 11.60 8.09
CA TYR A 455 1.20 12.28 8.73
C TYR A 455 0.74 12.87 10.05
N GLY A 456 1.50 12.63 11.11
CA GLY A 456 1.30 13.22 12.43
C GLY A 456 0.09 12.70 13.21
N PRO A 457 -0.12 13.21 14.43
CA PRO A 457 -1.16 12.72 15.33
C PRO A 457 -2.57 12.97 14.79
N HIS A 458 -3.51 12.07 15.06
CA HIS A 458 -4.91 12.28 14.72
C HIS A 458 -5.49 13.53 15.42
N PRO A 459 -6.31 14.36 14.74
CA PRO A 459 -7.02 15.46 15.37
C PRO A 459 -7.92 14.96 16.50
N THR A 460 -8.06 15.77 17.55
CA THR A 460 -8.94 15.48 18.68
C THR A 460 -9.90 16.64 18.90
N THR A 461 -10.98 16.44 19.66
CA THR A 461 -11.87 17.55 20.05
C THR A 461 -11.12 18.64 20.82
N ALA A 462 -10.12 18.28 21.63
CA ALA A 462 -9.27 19.22 22.35
C ALA A 462 -8.21 19.89 21.48
N SER A 463 -7.83 19.28 20.36
CA SER A 463 -6.84 19.82 19.41
C SER A 463 -7.30 19.45 17.98
N PRO A 464 -8.16 20.28 17.36
CA PRO A 464 -8.77 19.98 16.05
C PRO A 464 -7.83 20.32 14.88
N ILE A 465 -6.52 20.29 15.11
CA ILE A 465 -5.49 20.61 14.11
C ILE A 465 -5.23 19.34 13.29
N ALA A 466 -5.18 19.47 11.96
CA ALA A 466 -4.84 18.36 11.06
C ALA A 466 -3.50 17.74 11.44
N GLY A 467 -3.36 16.41 11.30
CA GLY A 467 -2.16 15.70 11.77
C GLY A 467 -0.86 16.24 11.17
N VAL A 468 -0.87 16.52 9.86
CA VAL A 468 0.28 17.10 9.15
C VAL A 468 0.65 18.50 9.66
N ASP A 469 -0.34 19.31 10.03
CA ASP A 469 -0.10 20.67 10.55
C ASP A 469 0.49 20.60 11.95
N ARG A 470 0.02 19.65 12.77
CA ARG A 470 0.60 19.38 14.10
C ARG A 470 2.03 18.86 14.00
N LEU A 471 2.32 17.99 13.03
CA LEU A 471 3.67 17.49 12.77
C LEU A 471 4.62 18.63 12.38
N ILE A 472 4.18 19.53 11.51
CA ILE A 472 4.96 20.71 11.11
C ILE A 472 5.19 21.66 12.29
N GLN A 473 4.16 21.91 13.12
CA GLN A 473 4.31 22.72 14.33
C GLN A 473 5.36 22.13 15.27
N GLU A 474 5.38 20.81 15.43
CA GLU A 474 6.39 20.13 16.24
C GLU A 474 7.79 20.27 15.65
N GLY A 475 7.94 20.11 14.33
CA GLY A 475 9.22 20.36 13.65
C GLY A 475 9.72 21.80 13.79
N VAL A 476 8.83 22.78 13.66
CA VAL A 476 9.18 24.21 13.90
C VAL A 476 9.58 24.43 15.35
N ARG A 477 8.87 23.84 16.31
CA ARG A 477 9.21 23.90 17.74
C ARG A 477 10.60 23.32 18.03
N LEU A 478 10.99 22.27 17.31
CA LEU A 478 12.30 21.63 17.40
C LEU A 478 13.41 22.39 16.68
N GLY A 479 13.09 23.43 15.89
CA GLY A 479 14.09 24.18 15.11
C GLY A 479 14.26 23.64 13.69
N SER A 480 13.17 23.38 12.98
CA SER A 480 13.17 22.92 11.59
C SER A 480 14.21 23.63 10.72
N GLY A 481 15.04 22.86 10.04
CA GLY A 481 16.02 23.36 9.05
C GLY A 481 17.21 24.12 9.65
N THR A 482 17.36 24.16 10.98
CA THR A 482 18.53 24.76 11.66
C THR A 482 19.56 23.73 12.09
N GLY A 483 19.33 22.45 11.78
CA GLY A 483 20.26 21.36 12.03
C GLY A 483 21.55 21.47 11.21
N ALA A 484 22.57 20.75 11.67
CA ALA A 484 23.82 20.59 10.95
C ALA A 484 23.90 19.17 10.40
N ASN A 485 24.62 19.00 9.29
CA ASN A 485 24.91 17.66 8.78
C ASN A 485 25.82 16.92 9.77
N SER A 486 25.26 15.96 10.52
CA SER A 486 25.89 15.29 11.65
C SER A 486 26.27 13.84 11.35
N GLY A 487 27.38 13.39 11.93
CA GLY A 487 27.81 12.01 11.89
C GLY A 487 28.38 11.55 10.53
N LEU A 488 28.16 10.27 10.20
CA LEU A 488 28.83 9.56 9.11
C LEU A 488 27.82 8.76 8.29
N ASP A 489 28.09 8.70 6.99
CA ASP A 489 27.45 7.75 6.10
C ASP A 489 28.14 6.40 6.21
N MET A 490 27.33 5.33 6.25
CA MET A 490 27.79 3.99 6.57
C MET A 490 27.95 3.13 5.32
N GLN A 491 28.83 2.14 5.39
CA GLN A 491 29.00 1.14 4.35
C GLN A 491 27.72 0.30 4.18
N ILE A 492 27.23 0.18 2.95
CA ILE A 492 26.01 -0.58 2.62
C ILE A 492 26.26 -1.84 1.76
N LYS A 493 27.51 -2.04 1.31
CA LYS A 493 27.99 -3.23 0.60
C LYS A 493 29.42 -3.57 1.01
N PRO A 494 29.86 -4.84 0.89
CA PRO A 494 31.27 -5.19 1.05
C PRO A 494 32.18 -4.30 0.21
N GLY A 495 33.32 -3.88 0.77
CA GLY A 495 34.28 -3.02 0.07
C GLY A 495 34.09 -1.51 0.27
N GLY A 496 33.21 -1.08 1.18
CA GLY A 496 33.14 0.32 1.62
C GLY A 496 32.20 1.23 0.83
N THR A 497 31.39 0.70 -0.08
CA THR A 497 30.39 1.49 -0.82
C THR A 497 29.37 2.10 0.14
N LEU A 498 29.20 3.43 0.09
CA LEU A 498 28.30 4.18 0.98
C LEU A 498 26.91 4.44 0.37
N TYR A 499 26.82 4.54 -0.95
CA TYR A 499 25.56 4.79 -1.66
C TYR A 499 25.50 3.98 -2.94
N GLN A 500 24.29 3.68 -3.39
CA GLN A 500 24.04 3.01 -4.67
C GLN A 500 22.75 3.49 -5.31
N ASP A 501 22.64 3.25 -6.61
CA ASP A 501 21.40 3.48 -7.35
C ASP A 501 20.34 2.43 -6.97
N ALA A 502 19.08 2.84 -7.01
CA ALA A 502 17.92 1.99 -6.79
C ALA A 502 17.76 0.95 -7.89
N ASN A 503 17.32 -0.25 -7.49
CA ASN A 503 16.79 -1.23 -8.42
C ASN A 503 15.33 -0.91 -8.77
N ILE A 504 14.90 -1.37 -9.94
CA ILE A 504 13.48 -1.32 -10.33
C ILE A 504 12.82 -2.60 -9.87
N VAL A 505 11.60 -2.46 -9.35
CA VAL A 505 10.72 -3.60 -9.13
C VAL A 505 9.94 -3.85 -10.42
N PRO A 506 10.10 -5.03 -11.05
CA PRO A 506 9.43 -5.36 -12.30
C PRO A 506 7.89 -5.36 -12.15
N GLU A 507 7.23 -5.16 -13.27
CA GLU A 507 5.77 -5.20 -13.45
C GLU A 507 5.42 -6.25 -14.52
N GLY A 508 4.15 -6.64 -14.59
CA GLY A 508 3.71 -7.67 -15.52
C GLY A 508 4.05 -9.07 -15.04
N TRP A 509 4.44 -9.95 -15.97
CA TRP A 509 4.83 -11.32 -15.66
C TRP A 509 6.19 -11.34 -14.97
N LEU A 510 6.22 -11.75 -13.71
CA LEU A 510 7.45 -12.04 -12.98
C LEU A 510 7.89 -13.50 -13.22
N VAL A 511 6.90 -14.40 -13.26
CA VAL A 511 7.04 -15.79 -13.68
C VAL A 511 6.02 -16.01 -14.79
N ARG A 512 6.51 -16.35 -15.98
CA ARG A 512 5.68 -16.60 -17.16
C ARG A 512 4.87 -17.89 -16.96
N PRO A 513 3.62 -17.96 -17.45
CA PRO A 513 2.80 -19.16 -17.36
C PRO A 513 3.52 -20.39 -17.92
N HIS A 514 3.50 -21.49 -17.18
CA HIS A 514 3.99 -22.78 -17.64
C HIS A 514 3.14 -23.94 -17.14
N ASP A 515 3.30 -25.09 -17.78
CA ASP A 515 2.64 -26.32 -17.38
C ASP A 515 3.13 -26.76 -15.99
N SER A 516 2.23 -27.33 -15.19
CA SER A 516 2.66 -28.11 -14.04
C SER A 516 3.26 -29.44 -14.49
N VAL A 517 4.29 -29.89 -13.79
CA VAL A 517 4.84 -31.25 -13.91
C VAL A 517 4.17 -32.23 -12.95
N HIS A 518 3.37 -31.74 -12.02
CA HIS A 518 2.72 -32.50 -10.96
C HIS A 518 1.21 -32.64 -11.16
N ASP A 519 0.58 -31.64 -11.80
CA ASP A 519 -0.86 -31.55 -12.00
C ASP A 519 -1.25 -31.48 -13.48
N THR A 520 -2.55 -31.50 -13.78
CA THR A 520 -3.08 -31.39 -15.15
C THR A 520 -3.18 -29.96 -15.66
N ILE A 521 -3.00 -28.96 -14.80
CA ILE A 521 -3.10 -27.53 -15.15
C ILE A 521 -2.02 -27.13 -16.17
N LYS A 522 -2.44 -26.43 -17.22
CA LYS A 522 -1.59 -25.99 -18.33
C LYS A 522 -1.25 -24.52 -18.26
N ALA A 523 -0.19 -24.12 -18.97
CA ALA A 523 0.21 -22.72 -19.10
C ALA A 523 -0.97 -21.82 -19.54
N ALA A 524 -1.81 -22.31 -20.44
CA ALA A 524 -3.00 -21.60 -20.92
C ALA A 524 -4.06 -21.39 -19.82
N ASP A 525 -4.24 -22.36 -18.92
CA ASP A 525 -5.16 -22.25 -17.79
C ASP A 525 -4.64 -21.22 -16.77
N VAL A 526 -3.34 -21.28 -16.47
CA VAL A 526 -2.65 -20.32 -15.59
C VAL A 526 -2.80 -18.90 -16.13
N GLU A 527 -2.55 -18.71 -17.42
CA GLU A 527 -2.70 -17.41 -18.07
C GLU A 527 -4.14 -16.91 -18.00
N LYS A 528 -5.12 -17.78 -18.32
CA LYS A 528 -6.54 -17.44 -18.27
C LYS A 528 -6.97 -16.98 -16.87
N VAL A 529 -6.67 -17.75 -15.83
CA VAL A 529 -7.04 -17.42 -14.44
C VAL A 529 -6.46 -16.08 -14.00
N ILE A 530 -5.19 -15.82 -14.34
CA ILE A 530 -4.55 -14.54 -14.01
C ILE A 530 -5.19 -13.38 -14.78
N ARG A 531 -5.50 -13.56 -16.07
CA ARG A 531 -6.17 -12.53 -16.88
C ARG A 531 -7.57 -12.20 -16.35
N GLU A 532 -8.35 -13.21 -15.95
CA GLU A 532 -9.66 -13.02 -15.32
C GLU A 532 -9.53 -12.25 -13.99
N GLY A 533 -8.52 -12.58 -13.17
CA GLY A 533 -8.23 -11.85 -11.94
C GLY A 533 -7.82 -10.39 -12.17
N ILE A 534 -7.07 -10.10 -13.25
CA ILE A 534 -6.73 -8.73 -13.66
C ILE A 534 -8.00 -7.97 -14.07
N ALA A 535 -8.86 -8.57 -14.90
CA ALA A 535 -10.11 -7.96 -15.32
C ALA A 535 -11.01 -7.61 -14.12
N GLN A 536 -11.09 -8.51 -13.14
CA GLN A 536 -11.84 -8.26 -11.90
C GLN A 536 -11.21 -7.14 -11.05
N ALA A 537 -9.88 -7.07 -10.99
CA ALA A 537 -9.19 -5.99 -10.29
C ALA A 537 -9.49 -4.61 -10.93
N ASP A 538 -9.54 -4.52 -12.26
CA ASP A 538 -9.77 -3.25 -12.96
C ASP A 538 -11.20 -2.70 -12.81
N VAL A 539 -12.16 -3.50 -12.35
CA VAL A 539 -13.51 -3.03 -11.97
C VAL A 539 -13.70 -2.84 -10.47
N THR A 540 -12.80 -3.36 -9.64
CA THR A 540 -12.90 -3.32 -8.17
C THR A 540 -12.24 -2.07 -7.59
N ARG A 541 -12.89 -1.39 -6.64
CA ARG A 541 -12.34 -0.20 -5.96
C ARG A 541 -11.60 -0.57 -4.68
N ALA A 542 -10.50 0.12 -4.39
CA ALA A 542 -9.72 -0.06 -3.16
C ALA A 542 -9.86 1.14 -2.21
N ALA A 543 -10.18 0.89 -0.94
CA ALA A 543 -10.30 1.93 0.09
C ALA A 543 -8.97 2.66 0.37
N ILE A 544 -7.86 1.94 0.24
CA ILE A 544 -6.50 2.43 0.49
C ILE A 544 -5.83 3.09 -0.72
N ARG A 545 -6.56 3.30 -1.84
CA ARG A 545 -6.04 3.96 -3.05
C ARG A 545 -6.84 5.22 -3.35
N LEU A 546 -6.14 6.33 -3.49
CA LEU A 546 -6.74 7.66 -3.59
C LEU A 546 -6.63 8.08 -5.05
N ASN A 547 -7.70 8.62 -5.64
CA ASN A 547 -7.59 9.18 -6.98
C ASN A 547 -6.92 10.56 -6.93
N VAL A 548 -5.63 10.60 -6.57
CA VAL A 548 -4.82 11.83 -6.48
C VAL A 548 -4.49 12.42 -7.86
N LEU A 549 -4.81 11.71 -8.94
CA LEU A 549 -4.55 12.07 -10.34
C LEU A 549 -5.77 12.62 -11.08
N ALA A 550 -6.95 12.66 -10.44
CA ALA A 550 -8.11 13.32 -11.02
C ALA A 550 -7.80 14.82 -11.23
N PRO A 551 -8.23 15.44 -12.35
CA PRO A 551 -8.11 16.88 -12.57
C PRO A 551 -8.56 17.65 -11.33
N PRO A 552 -8.01 18.85 -11.04
CA PRO A 552 -8.08 19.51 -9.74
C PRO A 552 -9.51 19.56 -9.21
N GLN A 553 -9.87 18.54 -8.45
CA GLN A 553 -11.08 18.47 -7.69
C GLN A 553 -10.66 18.87 -6.26
N PRO A 554 -11.35 19.81 -5.63
CA PRO A 554 -11.03 20.25 -4.27
C PRO A 554 -11.24 19.13 -3.24
N THR A 555 -11.82 18.00 -3.66
CA THR A 555 -12.20 16.89 -2.81
C THR A 555 -11.51 15.61 -3.24
N PHE A 556 -11.09 14.89 -2.21
CA PHE A 556 -10.58 13.54 -2.30
C PHE A 556 -11.65 12.59 -2.83
N ARG A 557 -11.34 11.78 -3.85
CA ARG A 557 -12.18 10.65 -4.27
C ARG A 557 -11.54 9.33 -3.83
N PRO A 558 -12.04 8.69 -2.77
CA PRO A 558 -11.59 7.36 -2.40
C PRO A 558 -12.02 6.35 -3.47
N GLY A 559 -11.28 5.25 -3.59
CA GLY A 559 -11.68 4.14 -4.44
C GLY A 559 -11.15 4.19 -5.87
N ALA A 560 -9.86 4.51 -6.05
CA ALA A 560 -9.18 4.14 -7.28
C ALA A 560 -9.22 2.60 -7.47
N ARG A 561 -9.01 2.13 -8.70
CA ARG A 561 -9.07 0.69 -8.99
C ARG A 561 -7.97 -0.05 -8.24
N THR A 562 -8.29 -1.24 -7.74
CA THR A 562 -7.30 -2.05 -7.03
C THR A 562 -6.21 -2.52 -7.99
N LYS A 563 -4.98 -2.65 -7.46
CA LYS A 563 -3.84 -3.21 -8.18
C LYS A 563 -3.30 -4.36 -7.36
N MET A 564 -3.33 -5.55 -7.95
CA MET A 564 -3.08 -6.82 -7.28
C MET A 564 -1.78 -7.46 -7.77
N VAL A 565 -1.26 -8.37 -6.95
CA VAL A 565 -0.34 -9.41 -7.40
C VAL A 565 -1.12 -10.71 -7.42
N LEU A 566 -1.02 -11.45 -8.52
CA LEU A 566 -1.73 -12.69 -8.75
C LEU A 566 -0.70 -13.81 -8.89
N ALA A 567 -0.90 -14.90 -8.17
CA ALA A 567 -0.02 -16.07 -8.21
C ALA A 567 -0.87 -17.33 -8.37
N VAL A 568 -0.39 -18.25 -9.20
CA VAL A 568 -0.92 -19.61 -9.34
C VAL A 568 0.21 -20.56 -9.01
N SER A 569 -0.03 -21.47 -8.07
CA SER A 569 0.87 -22.55 -7.74
C SER A 569 0.17 -23.89 -7.95
N ASP A 570 0.95 -24.94 -8.22
CA ASP A 570 0.43 -26.30 -8.29
C ASP A 570 0.30 -26.97 -6.91
N SER A 571 -0.16 -28.22 -6.89
CA SER A 571 -0.39 -29.01 -5.68
C SER A 571 0.86 -29.26 -4.85
N GLN A 572 2.05 -29.19 -5.45
CA GLN A 572 3.33 -29.32 -4.75
C GLN A 572 3.88 -27.97 -4.27
N GLY A 573 3.37 -26.87 -4.83
CA GLY A 573 3.74 -25.51 -4.48
C GLY A 573 4.67 -24.84 -5.50
N ASP A 574 4.86 -25.44 -6.68
CA ASP A 574 5.60 -24.81 -7.77
C ASP A 574 4.78 -23.64 -8.33
N VAL A 575 5.40 -22.46 -8.41
CA VAL A 575 4.71 -21.25 -8.90
C VAL A 575 4.67 -21.30 -10.43
N LEU A 576 3.50 -21.62 -10.96
CA LEU A 576 3.28 -21.76 -12.41
C LEU A 576 3.11 -20.42 -13.13
N GLY A 577 2.74 -19.38 -12.39
CA GLY A 577 2.59 -18.03 -12.91
C GLY A 577 2.50 -17.00 -11.80
N LEU A 578 3.15 -15.85 -12.00
CA LEU A 578 3.17 -14.75 -11.05
C LEU A 578 3.13 -13.42 -11.81
N TYR A 579 2.06 -12.66 -11.61
CA TYR A 579 1.82 -11.40 -12.29
C TYR A 579 1.66 -10.25 -11.30
N ARG A 580 2.43 -9.18 -11.48
CA ARG A 580 2.32 -7.95 -10.69
C ARG A 580 1.70 -6.85 -11.54
N MET A 581 0.49 -6.41 -11.19
CA MET A 581 -0.07 -5.20 -11.81
C MET A 581 0.81 -3.98 -11.51
N ARG A 582 0.83 -3.03 -12.45
CA ARG A 582 1.51 -1.75 -12.27
C ARG A 582 1.07 -1.08 -10.97
N ASP A 583 2.05 -0.57 -10.22
CA ASP A 583 1.83 0.10 -8.93
C ASP A 583 1.13 -0.75 -7.84
N ALA A 584 1.05 -2.08 -8.00
CA ALA A 584 0.69 -2.97 -6.91
C ALA A 584 1.77 -2.93 -5.82
N THR A 585 1.37 -3.08 -4.56
CA THR A 585 2.28 -3.05 -3.42
C THR A 585 3.29 -4.21 -3.46
N VAL A 586 4.52 -3.94 -3.05
CA VAL A 586 5.64 -4.90 -3.25
C VAL A 586 5.55 -6.08 -2.30
N PHE A 587 5.10 -5.87 -1.05
CA PHE A 587 4.90 -6.98 -0.11
C PHE A 587 3.84 -8.00 -0.60
N SER A 588 2.93 -7.59 -1.50
CA SER A 588 1.90 -8.48 -2.03
C SER A 588 2.46 -9.60 -2.89
N ILE A 589 3.71 -9.49 -3.35
CA ILE A 589 4.38 -10.56 -4.10
C ILE A 589 4.56 -11.79 -3.21
N ASP A 590 5.16 -11.60 -2.03
CA ASP A 590 5.35 -12.69 -1.05
C ASP A 590 4.01 -13.25 -0.59
N VAL A 591 3.04 -12.37 -0.32
CA VAL A 591 1.72 -12.75 0.16
C VAL A 591 0.93 -13.55 -0.88
N ALA A 592 0.97 -13.15 -2.16
CA ALA A 592 0.26 -13.86 -3.22
C ALA A 592 0.82 -15.27 -3.43
N VAL A 593 2.15 -15.40 -3.47
CA VAL A 593 2.81 -16.71 -3.58
C VAL A 593 2.49 -17.59 -2.37
N ALA A 594 2.65 -17.06 -1.15
CA ALA A 594 2.33 -17.79 0.08
C ALA A 594 0.86 -18.25 0.12
N LYS A 595 -0.09 -17.37 -0.23
CA LYS A 595 -1.52 -17.74 -0.31
C LYS A 595 -1.76 -18.86 -1.32
N SER A 596 -1.19 -18.77 -2.52
CA SER A 596 -1.38 -19.79 -3.55
C SER A 596 -0.85 -21.17 -3.10
N ARG A 597 0.31 -21.19 -2.43
CA ARG A 597 0.91 -22.42 -1.87
C ARG A 597 0.13 -22.98 -0.69
N ASN A 598 -0.28 -22.11 0.23
CA ASN A 598 -1.00 -22.52 1.43
C ASN A 598 -2.32 -23.21 1.05
N THR A 599 -3.07 -22.65 0.08
CA THR A 599 -4.31 -23.29 -0.39
C THR A 599 -4.05 -24.70 -0.92
N GLY A 600 -2.98 -24.91 -1.71
CA GLY A 600 -2.60 -26.24 -2.19
C GLY A 600 -2.15 -27.19 -1.07
N TYR A 601 -1.36 -26.69 -0.12
CA TYR A 601 -0.86 -27.48 1.02
C TYR A 601 -2.00 -27.96 1.94
N TYR A 602 -2.87 -27.06 2.39
CA TYR A 602 -3.99 -27.39 3.28
C TYR A 602 -5.11 -28.19 2.59
N ALA A 603 -5.09 -28.29 1.25
CA ALA A 603 -5.97 -29.16 0.49
C ALA A 603 -5.30 -30.48 0.08
N SER A 604 -4.08 -30.77 0.56
CA SER A 604 -3.30 -31.94 0.19
C SER A 604 -3.21 -32.98 1.31
N ASP A 605 -2.80 -34.20 0.97
CA ASP A 605 -2.48 -35.27 1.91
C ASP A 605 -1.12 -35.11 2.62
N ARG A 606 -0.43 -33.98 2.38
CA ARG A 606 0.89 -33.66 2.95
C ARG A 606 0.84 -32.97 4.31
N LEU A 607 -0.36 -32.70 4.82
CA LEU A 607 -0.56 -32.10 6.14
C LEU A 607 0.11 -32.93 7.23
N VAL A 608 1.06 -32.33 7.92
CA VAL A 608 1.65 -32.91 9.14
C VAL A 608 0.70 -32.73 10.32
N ASP A 609 0.82 -33.59 11.33
CA ASP A 609 -0.11 -33.61 12.47
C ASP A 609 -0.21 -32.24 13.19
N ALA A 610 0.87 -31.45 13.22
CA ALA A 610 0.89 -30.12 13.83
C ALA A 610 0.05 -29.07 13.09
N ASP A 611 -0.24 -29.28 11.81
CA ASP A 611 -1.01 -28.36 10.96
C ASP A 611 -2.48 -28.77 10.85
N ARG A 612 -2.85 -29.91 11.45
CA ARG A 612 -4.23 -30.39 11.48
C ARG A 612 -5.00 -29.66 12.58
N ILE A 613 -6.19 -29.18 12.25
CA ILE A 613 -7.08 -28.56 13.22
C ILE A 613 -7.85 -29.67 13.93
N ASP A 614 -7.51 -29.90 15.20
CA ASP A 614 -8.27 -30.72 16.13
C ASP A 614 -8.73 -29.80 17.28
N ALA A 615 -9.82 -29.08 17.05
CA ALA A 615 -10.37 -28.11 17.99
C ALA A 615 -11.01 -28.79 19.21
N ASN A 616 -11.40 -30.07 19.08
CA ASN A 616 -12.02 -30.84 20.14
C ASN A 616 -11.00 -31.71 20.92
N ASN A 617 -9.77 -31.82 20.41
CA ASN A 617 -8.63 -32.56 20.96
C ASN A 617 -8.90 -34.07 21.14
N ASP A 618 -9.68 -34.69 20.25
CA ASP A 618 -10.01 -36.12 20.22
C ASP A 618 -9.05 -36.97 19.35
N ALA A 619 -7.99 -36.34 18.84
CA ALA A 619 -7.03 -36.90 17.90
C ALA A 619 -7.62 -37.26 16.53
N ILE A 620 -8.81 -36.73 16.21
CA ILE A 620 -9.44 -36.77 14.89
C ILE A 620 -9.45 -35.34 14.34
N PRO A 621 -8.84 -35.08 13.17
CA PRO A 621 -8.87 -33.75 12.57
C PRO A 621 -10.32 -33.31 12.29
N ASP A 622 -10.72 -32.17 12.86
CA ASP A 622 -12.03 -31.52 12.58
C ASP A 622 -12.09 -30.96 11.15
N VAL A 623 -10.92 -30.71 10.56
CA VAL A 623 -10.74 -30.29 9.17
C VAL A 623 -9.74 -31.26 8.52
N PRO A 624 -10.03 -31.79 7.31
CA PRO A 624 -9.17 -32.77 6.62
C PRO A 624 -7.70 -32.37 6.52
#